data_AF-A0A662LUE2-F1
#
_entry.id   AF-A0A662LUE2-F1
#
_cell.length_a   1.000
_cell.length_b   1.000
_cell.length_c   1.000
_cell.angle_alpha   90.00
_cell.angle_beta   90.00
_cell.angle_gamma   90.00
#
_symmetry.space_group_name_H-M   'P 1'
#
loop_
_entity.id
_entity.type
_entity.pdbx_description
1 polymer ?
#
loop_
_entity_poly.entity_id
_entity_poly.type
_entity_poly.pdbx_seq_one_letter_code
_entity_poly.pdbx_strand_id
1 'polypeptide(L)' 'YFCPVGAILAPFNKISLMHITRVPEETFQKECLHCNACSNICPMGIDVVKINRDPECILCGKCIEVCPKNLIEYSRGQK' A
#
# COMPACT_ATOMS: atom_id res chain seq x y z
N TYR A 1 -1.76 33.41 -1.02
CA TYR A 1 -3.02 33.34 -0.26
C TYR A 1 -2.83 32.33 0.86
N PHE A 2 -2.44 32.80 2.06
CA PHE A 2 -2.19 31.96 3.22
C PHE A 2 -3.54 31.66 3.87
N CYS A 3 -4.11 30.48 3.61
CA CYS A 3 -5.42 30.12 4.16
C CYS A 3 -5.21 29.47 5.55
N PRO A 4 -5.55 30.15 6.66
CA PRO A 4 -5.29 29.64 8.01
C PRO A 4 -5.96 28.29 8.27
N VAL A 5 -7.12 28.05 7.66
CA VAL A 5 -7.85 26.79 7.76
C VAL A 5 -7.10 25.63 7.09
N GLY A 6 -6.46 25.89 5.93
CA GLY A 6 -5.65 24.89 5.23
C GLY A 6 -4.38 24.50 5.98
N ALA A 7 -3.74 25.45 6.66
CA ALA A 7 -2.56 25.18 7.49
C ALA A 7 -2.90 24.41 8.79
N ILE A 8 -4.08 24.66 9.36
CA ILE A 8 -4.57 23.97 10.57
C ILE A 8 -5.04 22.54 10.25
N LEU A 9 -5.65 22.31 9.07
CA LEU A 9 -6.10 20.98 8.63
C LEU A 9 -5.00 20.16 7.92
N ALA A 10 -3.93 20.80 7.44
CA ALA A 10 -2.79 20.13 6.79
C ALA A 10 -2.16 19.01 7.63
N PRO A 11 -1.87 19.14 8.95
CA PRO A 11 -1.29 18.05 9.72
C PRO A 11 -2.23 16.85 9.92
N PHE A 12 -3.55 17.05 9.84
CA PHE A 12 -4.53 15.96 9.92
C PHE A 12 -4.77 15.24 8.57
N ASN A 13 -4.32 15.82 7.45
CA ASN A 13 -4.54 15.28 6.10
C ASN A 13 -3.24 14.74 5.43
N LYS A 14 -2.07 14.90 6.06
CA LYS A 14 -0.76 14.60 5.43
C LYS A 14 -0.24 13.18 5.71
N ILE A 15 -0.88 12.44 6.60
CA ILE A 15 -0.47 11.09 6.97
C ILE A 15 -1.64 10.21 6.57
N SER A 16 -1.54 9.53 5.43
CA SER A 16 -2.34 8.32 5.24
C SER A 16 -1.89 7.39 6.37
N LEU A 17 -2.64 7.36 7.49
CA LEU A 17 -2.23 6.62 8.68
C LEU A 17 -2.12 5.12 8.39
N MET A 18 -2.78 4.67 7.33
CA MET A 18 -2.73 3.31 6.82
C MET A 18 -2.18 3.30 5.39
N HIS A 19 -1.39 2.27 5.12
CA HIS A 19 -0.91 1.89 3.80
C HIS A 19 -1.05 0.38 3.66
N ILE A 20 -1.11 -0.11 2.42
CA ILE A 20 -0.88 -1.53 2.15
C ILE A 20 0.60 -1.66 1.81
N THR A 21 1.30 -2.58 2.47
CA THR A 21 2.72 -2.87 2.24
C THR A 21 2.91 -4.36 2.04
N ARG A 22 4.02 -4.74 1.41
CA ARG A 22 4.48 -6.12 1.43
C ARG A 22 5.11 -6.42 2.79
N VAL A 23 5.13 -7.70 3.16
CA VAL A 23 5.98 -8.22 4.24
C VAL A 23 7.46 -7.85 3.98
N PRO A 24 8.36 -7.95 4.97
CA PRO A 24 9.78 -7.65 4.79
C PRO A 24 10.37 -8.33 3.54
N GLU A 25 11.24 -7.61 2.82
CA GLU A 25 11.76 -8.01 1.49
C GLU A 25 12.44 -9.39 1.54
N GLU A 26 13.13 -9.71 2.63
CA GLU A 26 13.75 -11.02 2.88
C GLU A 26 12.78 -12.21 2.88
N THR A 27 11.56 -12.01 3.36
CA THR A 27 10.49 -13.01 3.38
C THR A 27 9.77 -13.00 2.04
N PHE A 28 9.49 -11.81 1.50
CA PHE A 28 8.82 -11.65 0.21
C PHE A 28 9.58 -12.38 -0.90
N GLN A 29 10.91 -12.21 -0.99
CA GLN A 29 11.72 -12.87 -2.02
C GLN A 29 11.76 -14.41 -1.90
N LYS A 30 11.57 -14.95 -0.69
CA LYS A 30 11.60 -16.40 -0.44
C LYS A 30 10.25 -17.07 -0.68
N GLU A 31 9.16 -16.38 -0.31
CA GLU A 31 7.83 -16.95 -0.29
C GLU A 31 6.95 -16.53 -1.47
N CYS A 32 7.27 -15.41 -2.13
CA CYS A 32 6.49 -14.93 -3.27
C CYS A 32 6.65 -15.88 -4.47
N LEU A 33 5.52 -16.38 -4.97
CA LEU A 33 5.48 -17.25 -6.14
C LEU A 33 5.56 -16.49 -7.47
N HIS A 34 5.69 -15.16 -7.44
CA HIS A 34 5.66 -14.29 -8.62
C HIS A 34 4.46 -14.55 -9.57
N CYS A 35 3.32 -14.95 -9.00
CA CYS A 35 2.11 -15.27 -9.77
C CYS A 35 1.37 -14.06 -10.35
N ASN A 36 1.78 -12.84 -9.98
CA ASN A 36 1.18 -11.55 -10.40
C ASN A 36 -0.31 -11.36 -10.07
N ALA A 37 -0.92 -12.24 -9.26
CA ALA A 37 -2.35 -12.14 -8.91
C ALA A 37 -2.70 -10.79 -8.24
N CYS A 38 -1.82 -10.29 -7.35
CA CYS A 38 -2.00 -9.01 -6.66
C CYS A 38 -1.96 -7.81 -7.61
N SER A 39 -1.05 -7.79 -8.60
CA SER A 39 -0.98 -6.73 -9.61
C SER A 39 -2.17 -6.79 -10.57
N ASN A 40 -2.59 -7.99 -10.98
CA ASN A 40 -3.71 -8.18 -11.92
C ASN A 40 -5.06 -7.76 -11.36
N ILE A 41 -5.30 -7.98 -10.06
CA ILE A 41 -6.58 -7.60 -9.42
C ILE A 41 -6.61 -6.12 -8.99
N CYS A 42 -5.46 -5.43 -9.02
CA CYS A 42 -5.37 -4.06 -8.54
C CYS A 42 -6.14 -3.12 -9.47
N PRO A 43 -7.23 -2.47 -9.03
CA PRO A 43 -8.03 -1.60 -9.89
C PRO A 43 -7.28 -0.34 -10.32
N MET A 44 -6.20 0.01 -9.62
CA MET A 44 -5.32 1.13 -9.93
C MET A 44 -4.19 0.73 -10.89
N GLY A 45 -4.08 -0.54 -11.29
CA GLY A 45 -3.00 -1.01 -12.17
C GLY A 45 -1.59 -0.96 -11.55
N ILE A 46 -1.50 -0.86 -10.22
CA ILE A 46 -0.22 -0.82 -9.50
C ILE A 46 0.47 -2.18 -9.60
N ASP A 47 1.76 -2.18 -9.94
CA ASP A 47 2.60 -3.39 -9.88
C ASP A 47 3.03 -3.69 -8.44
N VAL A 48 2.12 -4.33 -7.68
CA VAL A 48 2.29 -4.65 -6.25
C VAL A 48 3.50 -5.56 -5.99
N VAL A 49 3.93 -6.34 -6.99
CA VAL A 49 5.12 -7.20 -6.88
C VAL A 49 6.40 -6.36 -6.85
N LYS A 50 6.46 -5.29 -7.64
CA LYS A 50 7.65 -4.42 -7.75
C LYS A 50 7.63 -3.24 -6.78
N ILE A 51 6.47 -2.67 -6.53
CA ILE A 51 6.31 -1.45 -5.73
C ILE A 51 5.70 -1.82 -4.39
N ASN A 52 6.41 -1.50 -3.29
CA ASN A 52 5.93 -1.80 -1.94
C ASN A 52 4.85 -0.81 -1.49
N ARG A 53 5.04 0.46 -1.84
CA ARG A 53 4.14 1.55 -1.48
C ARG A 53 4.01 2.51 -2.65
N ASP A 54 2.79 2.69 -3.09
CA ASP A 54 2.45 3.60 -4.17
C ASP A 54 1.45 4.66 -3.69
N PRO A 55 1.66 5.95 -3.97
CA PRO A 55 0.73 7.02 -3.59
C PRO A 55 -0.64 6.92 -4.26
N GLU A 56 -0.77 6.21 -5.39
CA GLU A 56 -2.05 5.97 -6.07
C GLU A 56 -2.86 4.84 -5.41
N CYS A 57 -2.31 4.15 -4.40
CA CYS A 57 -3.02 3.08 -3.70
C CYS A 57 -4.23 3.62 -2.92
N ILE A 58 -5.43 3.22 -3.35
CA ILE A 58 -6.71 3.58 -2.72
C ILE A 58 -7.11 2.68 -1.53
N LEU A 59 -6.20 1.81 -1.07
CA LEU A 59 -6.41 0.91 0.09
C LEU A 59 -7.59 -0.06 -0.03
N CYS A 60 -7.94 -0.50 -1.24
CA CYS A 60 -9.10 -1.38 -1.48
C CYS A 60 -8.95 -2.80 -0.91
N GLY A 61 -7.76 -3.25 -0.55
CA GLY A 61 -7.53 -4.57 0.07
C GLY A 61 -7.50 -5.78 -0.88
N LYS A 62 -7.91 -5.64 -2.14
CA LYS A 62 -7.99 -6.77 -3.10
C LYS A 62 -6.69 -7.56 -3.27
N CYS A 63 -5.54 -6.87 -3.23
CA CYS A 63 -4.24 -7.51 -3.36
C CYS A 63 -3.90 -8.40 -2.14
N ILE A 64 -4.42 -8.08 -0.96
CA ILE A 64 -4.31 -8.89 0.26
C ILE A 64 -5.17 -10.15 0.12
N GLU A 65 -6.44 -9.96 -0.28
CA GLU A 65 -7.41 -11.05 -0.41
C GLU A 65 -7.00 -12.12 -1.43
N VAL A 66 -6.39 -11.71 -2.54
CA VAL A 66 -6.01 -12.64 -3.62
C VAL A 66 -4.66 -13.33 -3.37
N CYS A 67 -3.85 -12.85 -2.44
CA CYS A 67 -2.50 -13.36 -2.26
C CYS A 67 -2.52 -14.74 -1.59
N PRO A 68 -2.18 -15.85 -2.27
CA PRO A 68 -2.30 -17.20 -1.68
C PRO A 68 -1.31 -17.43 -0.53
N LYS A 69 -0.28 -16.59 -0.44
CA LYS A 69 0.78 -16.65 0.58
C LYS A 69 0.60 -15.59 1.67
N ASN A 70 -0.43 -14.74 1.59
CA ASN A 70 -0.68 -13.65 2.54
C ASN A 70 0.56 -12.75 2.79
N LEU A 71 1.29 -12.41 1.73
CA LEU A 71 2.55 -11.63 1.81
C LEU A 71 2.34 -10.12 1.71
N ILE A 72 1.10 -9.67 1.83
CA ILE A 72 0.69 -8.27 1.69
C ILE A 72 -0.21 -7.97 2.88
N GLU A 73 0.04 -6.87 3.57
CA GLU A 73 -0.62 -6.53 4.82
C GLU A 73 -0.93 -5.03 4.93
N TYR A 74 -1.86 -4.69 5.82
CA TYR A 74 -2.09 -3.30 6.21
C TYR A 74 -1.03 -2.88 7.21
N SER A 75 -0.24 -1.86 6.86
CA SER A 75 0.73 -1.24 7.75
C SER A 75 0.21 0.12 8.21
N ARG A 76 0.41 0.45 9.49
CA ARG A 76 0.17 1.79 10.01
C ARG A 76 1.43 2.62 9.82
N GLY A 77 1.29 3.75 9.14
CA GLY A 77 2.35 4.71 8.88
C GLY A 77 2.89 5.30 10.18
N GLN A 78 3.85 4.61 10.80
CA GLN A 78 4.86 5.25 11.64
C GLN A 78 5.95 5.72 10.69
N LYS A 79 6.30 7.00 10.81
CA LYS A 79 7.43 7.62 10.12
C LYS A 79 8.70 6.79 10.26
#